data_AF-A0A5B8W8R5-F1
#
_entry.id   AF-A0A5B8W8R5-F1
#
_cell.length_a   1.000
_cell.length_b   1.000
_cell.length_c   1.000
_cell.angle_alpha   90.00
_cell.angle_beta   90.00
_cell.angle_gamma   90.00
#
_symmetry.space_group_name_H-M   'P 1'
#
loop_
_entity.id
_entity.type
_entity.pdbx_description
1 polymer ?
#
loop_
_entity_poly.entity_id
_entity_poly.type
_entity_poly.pdbx_seq_one_letter_code
_entity_poly.pdbx_strand_id
1 'polypeptide(L)'
;MKIKLITIFLVSVALASCTQSNEQKAQTLTKKYLDSTLNDAKSYEAVKFSKLDTLTESIDENSQYRNYEQVKDSLKTIADSLHNAILGAIVSSPSDTANLKHKADSIYSKQEKNLEDEKAFIEKFKGKPIGWVISHTYRAKNAMGAVVLSTNLFRFDQNLTKVTDVK
;
A
#
# COMPACT_ATOMS: atom_id res chain seq x y z
N MET A 1 37.64 46.36 50.85
CA MET A 1 36.32 45.71 50.77
C MET A 1 36.13 45.23 49.34
N LYS A 2 36.16 43.91 49.09
CA LYS A 2 36.16 43.33 47.73
C LYS A 2 34.72 43.00 47.32
N ILE A 3 34.10 43.81 46.47
CA ILE A 3 32.83 43.44 45.83
C ILE A 3 33.19 42.60 44.60
N LYS A 4 33.00 41.28 44.71
CA LYS A 4 33.11 40.38 43.57
C LYS A 4 31.89 40.59 42.67
N LEU A 5 32.10 41.13 41.47
CA LEU A 5 31.12 41.16 40.41
C LEU A 5 30.87 39.71 39.97
N ILE A 6 29.73 39.13 40.32
CA ILE A 6 29.30 37.83 39.81
C ILE A 6 28.65 38.10 38.44
N THR A 7 29.41 37.90 37.38
CA THR A 7 28.88 37.90 36.02
C THR A 7 28.14 36.58 35.80
N ILE A 8 26.81 36.63 35.87
CA ILE A 8 25.94 35.54 35.43
C ILE A 8 26.02 35.47 33.91
N PHE A 9 26.83 34.54 33.39
CA PHE A 9 26.83 34.18 31.98
C PHE A 9 25.61 33.27 31.75
N LEU A 10 24.47 33.88 31.41
CA LEU A 10 23.27 33.16 31.00
C LEU A 10 23.53 32.61 29.59
N VAL A 11 24.12 31.42 29.49
CA VAL A 11 24.14 30.65 28.24
C VAL A 11 22.72 30.18 27.99
N SER A 12 21.95 31.00 27.30
CA SER A 12 20.74 30.57 26.61
C SER A 12 21.16 29.60 25.50
N VAL A 13 21.33 28.33 25.87
CA VAL A 13 21.34 27.22 24.91
C VAL A 13 19.93 27.15 24.33
N ALA A 14 19.69 27.95 23.31
CA ALA A 14 18.59 27.71 22.39
C ALA A 14 18.92 26.40 21.68
N LEU A 15 18.49 25.28 22.27
CA LEU A 15 18.39 24.00 21.58
C LEU A 15 17.35 24.20 20.46
N ALA A 16 17.79 24.76 19.34
CA ALA A 16 17.15 24.54 18.06
C ALA A 16 17.28 23.03 17.80
N SER A 17 16.38 22.24 18.39
CA SER A 17 16.07 20.91 17.89
C SER A 17 15.58 21.13 16.47
N CYS A 18 16.49 21.13 15.49
CA CYS A 18 16.15 21.00 14.09
C CYS A 18 15.43 19.66 13.96
N THR A 19 14.10 19.69 14.10
CA THR A 19 13.27 18.53 13.84
C THR A 19 13.45 18.19 12.37
N GLN A 20 14.08 17.05 12.10
CA GLN A 20 14.24 16.57 10.73
C GLN A 20 12.88 16.52 10.06
N SER A 21 12.81 16.99 8.82
CA SER A 21 11.60 16.81 8.01
C SER A 21 11.34 15.32 7.80
N ASN A 22 10.09 14.96 7.51
CA ASN A 22 9.74 13.57 7.22
C ASN A 22 10.59 12.99 6.06
N GLU A 23 10.87 13.80 5.04
CA GLU A 23 11.74 13.40 3.94
C GLU A 23 13.19 13.15 4.39
N GLN A 24 13.74 14.01 5.26
CA GLN A 24 15.06 13.78 5.84
C GLN A 24 15.11 12.52 6.72
N LYS A 25 14.05 12.24 7.49
CA LYS A 25 13.92 11.00 8.28
C LYS A 25 13.90 9.77 7.37
N ALA A 26 13.09 9.79 6.31
CA ALA A 26 12.99 8.70 5.34
C ALA A 26 14.33 8.44 4.63
N GLN A 27 15.02 9.49 4.17
CA GLN A 27 16.35 9.38 3.58
C GLN A 27 17.37 8.81 4.58
N THR A 28 17.31 9.22 5.85
CA THR A 28 18.17 8.71 6.92
C THR A 28 17.91 7.22 7.16
N LEU A 29 16.65 6.81 7.26
CA LEU A 29 16.27 5.40 7.40
C LEU A 29 16.69 4.56 6.20
N THR A 30 16.57 5.10 4.99
CA THR A 30 17.01 4.44 3.74
C THR A 30 18.51 4.17 3.79
N LYS A 31 19.32 5.18 4.12
CA LYS A 31 20.77 5.04 4.24
C LYS A 31 21.14 4.01 5.32
N LYS A 32 20.51 4.10 6.50
CA LYS A 32 20.73 3.14 7.59
C LYS A 32 20.39 1.70 7.18
N TYR A 33 19.32 1.51 6.42
CA TYR A 33 18.95 0.20 5.88
C TYR A 33 20.01 -0.30 4.90
N LEU A 34 20.47 0.55 3.97
CA LEU A 34 21.51 0.19 2.99
C LEU A 34 22.84 -0.13 3.66
N ASP A 35 23.24 0.64 4.68
CA ASP A 35 24.45 0.39 5.47
C ASP A 35 24.47 -1.00 6.11
N SER A 36 23.30 -1.55 6.46
CA SER A 36 23.19 -2.89 7.08
C SER A 36 22.86 -4.01 6.10
N THR A 37 22.62 -3.73 4.81
CA THR A 37 22.14 -4.73 3.84
C THR A 37 22.98 -4.85 2.58
N LEU A 38 23.76 -3.82 2.21
CA LEU A 38 24.66 -3.89 1.07
C LEU A 38 25.87 -4.78 1.35
N ASN A 39 26.35 -5.49 0.32
CA ASN A 39 27.55 -6.33 0.40
C ASN A 39 28.80 -5.51 0.75
N ASP A 40 28.90 -4.29 0.21
CA ASP A 40 29.94 -3.32 0.54
C ASP A 40 29.29 -1.95 0.79
N ALA A 41 28.85 -1.73 2.03
CA ALA A 41 28.24 -0.46 2.44
C ALA A 41 29.16 0.75 2.21
N LYS A 42 30.48 0.59 2.27
CA LYS A 42 31.43 1.71 2.06
C LYS A 42 31.46 2.18 0.60
N SER A 43 31.06 1.31 -0.32
CA SER A 43 30.95 1.65 -1.74
C SER A 43 29.64 2.35 -2.12
N TYR A 44 28.72 2.54 -1.17
CA TYR A 44 27.45 3.20 -1.40
C TYR A 44 27.65 4.65 -1.84
N GLU A 45 27.02 5.00 -2.95
CA GLU A 45 26.96 6.36 -3.47
C GLU A 45 25.50 6.70 -3.83
N ALA A 46 24.94 7.69 -3.12
CA ALA A 46 23.60 8.19 -3.41
C ALA A 46 23.57 8.88 -4.78
N VAL A 47 22.68 8.45 -5.67
CA VAL A 47 22.47 9.11 -6.98
C VAL A 47 21.27 10.04 -6.93
N LYS A 48 20.11 9.56 -6.46
CA LYS A 48 18.88 10.35 -6.45
C LYS A 48 17.87 9.79 -5.45
N PHE A 49 17.20 10.68 -4.71
CA PHE A 49 15.95 10.37 -4.01
C PHE A 49 14.78 10.98 -4.76
N SER A 50 13.65 10.28 -4.83
CA SER A 50 12.36 10.91 -5.14
C SER A 50 11.91 11.78 -3.97
N LYS A 51 10.85 12.57 -4.18
CA LYS A 51 10.10 13.14 -3.06
C LYS A 51 9.51 12.01 -2.21
N LEU A 52 9.35 12.27 -0.91
CA LEU A 52 8.60 11.39 -0.03
C LEU A 52 7.11 11.48 -0.39
N ASP A 53 6.49 10.32 -0.55
CA ASP A 53 5.06 10.22 -0.83
C ASP A 53 4.35 9.39 0.26
N THR A 54 3.04 9.54 0.33
CA THR A 54 2.19 8.78 1.24
C THR A 54 1.92 7.41 0.66
N LEU A 55 2.21 6.35 1.41
CA LEU A 55 1.77 5.00 1.07
C LEU A 55 0.32 4.84 1.53
N THR A 56 -0.58 4.52 0.61
CA THR A 56 -2.00 4.25 0.91
C THR A 56 -2.31 2.77 0.86
N GLU A 57 -3.27 2.35 1.68
CA GLU A 57 -3.96 1.05 1.62
C GLU A 57 -4.28 0.65 0.17
N SER A 58 -3.97 -0.59 -0.19
CA SER A 58 -4.42 -1.16 -1.47
C SER A 58 -5.92 -1.41 -1.41
N ILE A 59 -6.62 -1.27 -2.53
CA ILE A 59 -8.05 -1.57 -2.60
C ILE A 59 -8.38 -3.02 -2.20
N ASP A 60 -7.48 -3.96 -2.47
CA ASP A 60 -7.62 -5.38 -2.09
C ASP A 60 -7.62 -5.59 -0.57
N GLU A 61 -7.00 -4.68 0.18
CA GLU A 61 -6.98 -4.68 1.64
C GLU A 61 -8.24 -4.05 2.25
N ASN A 62 -9.11 -3.46 1.43
CA ASN A 62 -10.35 -2.86 1.89
C ASN A 62 -11.47 -3.89 2.10
N SER A 63 -12.15 -3.84 3.26
CA SER A 63 -13.22 -4.78 3.59
C SER A 63 -14.46 -4.63 2.70
N GLN A 64 -14.81 -3.41 2.28
CA GLN A 64 -15.95 -3.17 1.40
C GLN A 64 -15.66 -3.71 0.00
N TYR A 65 -14.46 -3.49 -0.52
CA TYR A 65 -14.02 -4.09 -1.79
C TYR A 65 -14.08 -5.62 -1.76
N ARG A 66 -13.52 -6.25 -0.70
CA ARG A 66 -13.61 -7.70 -0.53
C ARG A 66 -15.04 -8.22 -0.47
N ASN A 67 -15.99 -7.44 0.07
CA ASN A 67 -17.40 -7.82 0.06
C ASN A 67 -17.98 -7.84 -1.37
N TYR A 68 -17.63 -6.88 -2.23
CA TYR A 68 -18.05 -6.92 -3.64
C TYR A 68 -17.52 -8.17 -4.35
N GLU A 69 -16.26 -8.54 -4.12
CA GLU A 69 -15.67 -9.78 -4.66
C GLU A 69 -16.41 -11.03 -4.15
N GLN A 70 -16.68 -11.12 -2.85
CA GLN A 70 -17.41 -12.25 -2.26
C GLN A 70 -18.84 -12.38 -2.79
N VAL A 71 -19.54 -11.26 -2.95
CA VAL A 71 -20.89 -11.23 -3.54
C VAL A 71 -20.83 -11.65 -5.00
N LYS A 72 -19.86 -11.17 -5.78
CA LYS A 72 -19.64 -11.56 -7.17
C LYS A 72 -19.44 -13.07 -7.30
N ASP A 73 -18.57 -13.66 -6.50
CA ASP A 73 -18.30 -15.11 -6.50
C ASP A 73 -19.53 -15.93 -6.09
N SER A 74 -20.26 -15.45 -5.07
CA SER A 74 -21.50 -16.09 -4.61
C SER A 74 -22.58 -16.06 -5.70
N LEU A 75 -22.78 -14.92 -6.36
CA LEU A 75 -23.74 -14.77 -7.45
C LEU A 75 -23.37 -15.64 -8.65
N LYS A 76 -22.08 -15.75 -8.99
CA LYS A 76 -21.59 -16.65 -10.04
C LYS A 76 -21.92 -18.11 -9.72
N THR A 77 -21.63 -18.55 -8.49
CA THR A 77 -21.94 -19.92 -8.03
C THR A 77 -23.44 -20.21 -8.13
N ILE A 78 -24.29 -19.26 -7.75
CA ILE A 78 -25.74 -19.40 -7.87
C ILE A 78 -26.18 -19.46 -9.34
N ALA A 79 -25.62 -18.60 -10.21
CA ALA A 79 -25.92 -18.59 -11.63
C ALA A 79 -25.56 -19.93 -12.29
N ASP A 80 -24.38 -20.48 -11.99
CA ASP A 80 -23.92 -21.78 -12.52
C ASP A 80 -24.82 -22.93 -12.05
N SER A 81 -25.21 -22.94 -10.77
CA SER A 81 -26.15 -23.92 -10.22
C SER A 81 -27.52 -23.84 -10.90
N LEU A 82 -28.02 -22.62 -11.11
CA LEU A 82 -29.30 -22.39 -11.73
C LEU A 82 -29.31 -22.75 -13.22
N HIS A 83 -28.21 -22.48 -13.93
CA HIS A 83 -28.01 -22.92 -15.31
C HIS A 83 -28.15 -24.44 -15.43
N ASN A 84 -27.46 -25.18 -14.55
CA ASN A 84 -27.55 -26.64 -14.51
C ASN A 84 -28.97 -27.14 -14.19
N ALA A 85 -29.67 -26.47 -13.25
CA ALA A 85 -31.06 -26.79 -12.92
C ALA A 85 -32.00 -26.56 -14.10
N ILE A 86 -31.81 -25.48 -14.87
CA ILE A 86 -32.58 -25.20 -16.09
C ILE A 86 -32.35 -26.28 -17.14
N LEU A 87 -31.09 -26.68 -17.37
CA LEU A 87 -30.77 -27.75 -18.32
C LEU A 87 -31.46 -29.07 -17.93
N GLY A 88 -31.43 -29.45 -16.65
CA GLY A 88 -32.12 -30.65 -16.15
C GLY A 88 -33.65 -30.58 -16.25
N ALA A 89 -34.24 -29.42 -15.96
CA ALA A 89 -35.68 -29.20 -16.04
C ALA A 89 -36.20 -29.21 -17.49
N ILE A 90 -35.44 -28.67 -18.46
CA ILE A 90 -35.80 -28.74 -19.88
C ILE A 90 -35.95 -30.20 -20.35
N VAL A 91 -35.11 -31.10 -19.83
CA VAL A 91 -35.17 -32.54 -20.16
C VAL A 91 -36.36 -33.24 -19.48
N SER A 92 -36.84 -32.74 -18.34
CA SER A 92 -37.74 -33.48 -17.45
C SER A 92 -39.16 -32.90 -17.30
N SER A 93 -39.34 -31.58 -17.35
CA SER A 93 -40.61 -30.88 -17.08
C SER A 93 -40.59 -29.42 -17.58
N PRO A 94 -41.16 -29.12 -18.77
CA PRO A 94 -41.14 -27.76 -19.35
C PRO A 94 -41.84 -26.67 -18.52
N SER A 95 -42.83 -27.01 -17.68
CA SER A 95 -43.58 -26.02 -16.87
C SER A 95 -42.77 -25.41 -15.72
N ASP A 96 -41.74 -26.10 -15.22
CA ASP A 96 -40.87 -25.60 -14.14
C ASP A 96 -39.81 -24.60 -14.63
N THR A 97 -39.66 -24.46 -15.95
CA THR A 97 -38.64 -23.62 -16.58
C THR A 97 -38.90 -22.12 -16.40
N ALA A 98 -40.16 -21.67 -16.34
CA ALA A 98 -40.49 -20.26 -16.20
C ALA A 98 -40.01 -19.67 -14.86
N ASN A 99 -40.24 -20.40 -13.76
CA ASN A 99 -39.78 -19.99 -12.43
C ASN A 99 -38.25 -19.96 -12.32
N LEU A 100 -37.57 -20.93 -12.95
CA LEU A 100 -36.11 -20.97 -12.97
C LEU A 100 -35.51 -19.83 -13.81
N LYS A 101 -36.11 -19.50 -14.96
CA LYS A 101 -35.72 -18.35 -15.79
C LYS A 101 -35.88 -17.03 -15.03
N HIS A 102 -37.01 -16.82 -14.37
CA HIS A 102 -37.21 -15.61 -13.56
C HIS A 102 -36.17 -15.48 -12.42
N LYS A 103 -35.80 -16.60 -11.78
CA LYS A 103 -34.70 -16.61 -10.80
C LYS A 103 -33.37 -16.23 -11.45
N ALA A 104 -33.12 -16.67 -12.68
CA ALA A 104 -31.87 -16.40 -13.39
C ALA A 104 -31.78 -14.92 -13.72
N ASP A 105 -32.85 -14.34 -14.27
CA ASP A 105 -32.95 -12.91 -14.55
C ASP A 105 -32.69 -12.08 -13.28
N SER A 106 -33.26 -12.48 -12.14
CA SER A 106 -33.01 -11.81 -10.85
C SER A 106 -31.53 -11.89 -10.41
N ILE A 107 -30.85 -13.00 -10.66
CA ILE A 107 -29.42 -13.15 -10.35
C ILE A 107 -28.58 -12.29 -11.29
N TYR A 108 -28.88 -12.26 -12.58
CA TYR A 108 -28.19 -11.39 -13.54
C TYR A 108 -28.35 -9.91 -13.17
N SER A 109 -29.55 -9.44 -12.85
CA SER A 109 -29.74 -8.05 -12.40
C SER A 109 -28.97 -7.72 -11.11
N LYS A 110 -28.83 -8.69 -10.19
CA LYS A 110 -27.99 -8.51 -8.99
C LYS A 110 -26.50 -8.45 -9.33
N GLN A 111 -26.03 -9.25 -10.30
CA GLN A 111 -24.64 -9.20 -10.76
C GLN A 111 -24.32 -7.86 -11.41
N GLU A 112 -25.19 -7.36 -12.29
CA GLU A 112 -25.03 -6.06 -12.94
C GLU A 112 -24.96 -4.93 -11.92
N LYS A 113 -25.88 -4.94 -10.94
CA LYS A 113 -25.86 -3.95 -9.86
C LYS A 113 -24.59 -4.05 -9.00
N ASN A 114 -24.17 -5.25 -8.62
CA ASN A 114 -22.94 -5.44 -7.83
C ASN A 114 -21.72 -4.91 -8.57
N LEU A 115 -21.64 -5.12 -9.89
CA LEU A 115 -20.56 -4.61 -10.73
C LEU A 115 -20.59 -3.09 -10.87
N GLU A 116 -21.78 -2.49 -10.96
CA GLU A 116 -21.94 -1.03 -11.00
C GLU A 116 -21.52 -0.40 -9.67
N ASP A 117 -21.99 -0.95 -8.54
CA ASP A 117 -21.63 -0.51 -7.20
C ASP A 117 -20.11 -0.68 -6.93
N GLU A 118 -19.51 -1.79 -7.38
CA GLU A 118 -18.07 -2.04 -7.29
C GLU A 118 -17.28 -1.00 -8.08
N LYS A 119 -17.64 -0.75 -9.36
CA LYS A 119 -16.97 0.26 -10.19
C LYS A 119 -17.06 1.65 -9.56
N ALA A 120 -18.25 2.04 -9.11
CA ALA A 120 -18.46 3.33 -8.44
C ALA A 120 -17.64 3.46 -7.15
N PHE A 121 -17.43 2.35 -6.43
CA PHE A 121 -16.54 2.30 -5.28
C PHE A 121 -15.08 2.47 -5.67
N ILE A 122 -14.58 1.70 -6.66
CA ILE A 122 -13.19 1.76 -7.14
C ILE A 122 -12.82 3.18 -7.59
N GLU A 123 -13.67 3.84 -8.37
CA GLU A 123 -13.43 5.20 -8.87
C GLU A 123 -13.27 6.23 -7.74
N LYS A 124 -13.99 6.04 -6.64
CA LYS A 124 -14.00 6.95 -5.49
C LYS A 124 -13.03 6.52 -4.40
N PHE A 125 -12.46 5.32 -4.50
CA PHE A 125 -11.62 4.77 -3.45
C PHE A 125 -10.37 5.64 -3.25
N LYS A 126 -10.20 6.09 -2.01
CA LYS A 126 -8.99 6.75 -1.53
C LYS A 126 -8.51 5.92 -0.35
N GLY A 127 -7.50 5.09 -0.59
CA GLY A 127 -6.91 4.26 0.45
C GLY A 127 -6.44 5.11 1.62
N LYS A 128 -6.62 4.59 2.84
CA LYS A 128 -6.15 5.27 4.04
C LYS A 128 -4.62 5.33 4.00
N PRO A 129 -3.99 6.43 4.46
CA PRO A 129 -2.54 6.46 4.64
C PRO A 129 -2.11 5.32 5.58
N ILE A 130 -1.21 4.45 5.15
CA ILE A 130 -0.66 3.33 5.94
C ILE A 130 0.85 3.45 6.17
N GLY A 131 1.50 4.44 5.54
CA GLY A 131 2.93 4.64 5.68
C GLY A 131 3.46 5.71 4.75
N TRP A 132 4.76 5.62 4.49
CA TRP A 132 5.44 6.49 3.55
C TRP A 132 6.22 5.67 2.54
N VAL A 133 6.54 6.28 1.41
CA VAL A 133 7.32 5.64 0.35
C VAL A 133 8.29 6.63 -0.29
N ILE A 134 9.51 6.18 -0.54
CA ILE A 134 10.52 6.93 -1.31
C ILE A 134 11.22 5.99 -2.28
N SER A 135 11.41 6.43 -3.52
CA SER A 135 12.28 5.75 -4.47
C SER A 135 13.70 6.30 -4.33
N HIS A 136 14.69 5.41 -4.32
CA HIS A 136 16.08 5.80 -4.24
C HIS A 136 16.94 5.04 -5.25
N THR A 137 17.67 5.80 -6.06
CA THR A 137 18.70 5.31 -6.97
C THR A 137 20.07 5.53 -6.35
N TYR A 138 20.90 4.49 -6.35
CA TYR A 138 22.25 4.51 -5.78
C TYR A 138 23.19 3.56 -6.52
N ARG A 139 24.50 3.77 -6.36
CA ARG A 139 25.53 2.81 -6.75
C ARG A 139 26.09 2.11 -5.54
N ALA A 140 26.38 0.82 -5.66
CA ALA A 140 27.12 0.05 -4.68
C ALA A 140 27.77 -1.16 -5.35
N LYS A 141 28.84 -1.69 -4.76
CA LYS A 141 29.43 -2.96 -5.19
C LYS A 141 28.55 -4.12 -4.76
N ASN A 142 28.31 -5.05 -5.68
CA ASN A 142 27.67 -6.33 -5.39
C ASN A 142 28.67 -7.32 -4.75
N ALA A 143 28.21 -8.55 -4.49
CA ALA A 143 29.04 -9.60 -3.90
C ALA A 143 30.28 -9.98 -4.74
N MET A 144 30.30 -9.68 -6.03
CA MET A 144 31.44 -9.91 -6.93
C MET A 144 32.38 -8.69 -7.02
N GLY A 145 32.13 -7.62 -6.25
CA GLY A 145 32.92 -6.39 -6.26
C GLY A 145 32.63 -5.45 -7.44
N ALA A 146 31.68 -5.79 -8.32
CA ALA A 146 31.28 -4.94 -9.44
C ALA A 146 30.33 -3.84 -8.97
N VAL A 147 30.55 -2.60 -9.41
CA VAL A 147 29.65 -1.47 -9.12
C VAL A 147 28.37 -1.61 -9.94
N VAL A 148 27.22 -1.65 -9.25
CA VAL A 148 25.90 -1.76 -9.84
C VAL A 148 25.09 -0.51 -9.51
N LEU A 149 24.34 -0.01 -10.50
CA LEU A 149 23.34 1.03 -10.30
C LEU A 149 22.00 0.36 -9.99
N SER A 150 21.46 0.63 -8.80
CA SER A 150 20.19 0.06 -8.34
C SER A 150 19.17 1.18 -8.11
N THR A 151 17.91 0.89 -8.38
CA THR A 151 16.78 1.73 -7.97
C THR A 151 15.83 0.88 -7.17
N ASN A 152 15.60 1.26 -5.91
CA ASN A 152 14.68 0.55 -5.02
C ASN A 152 13.59 1.49 -4.52
N LEU A 153 12.45 0.90 -4.17
CA LEU A 153 11.33 1.58 -3.54
C LEU A 153 11.26 1.17 -2.07
N PHE A 154 11.58 2.12 -1.19
CA PHE A 154 11.59 1.91 0.26
C PHE A 154 10.25 2.34 0.84
N ARG A 155 9.61 1.45 1.60
CA ARG A 155 8.38 1.71 2.34
C ARG A 155 8.69 1.83 3.82
N PHE A 156 7.97 2.71 4.51
CA PHE A 156 8.14 2.98 5.92
C PHE A 156 6.80 2.89 6.65
N ASP A 157 6.87 2.69 7.96
CA ASP A 157 5.71 2.84 8.83
C ASP A 157 5.24 4.31 8.88
N GLN A 158 3.99 4.54 9.31
CA GLN A 158 3.39 5.89 9.38
C GLN A 158 4.21 6.89 10.19
N ASN A 159 4.93 6.40 11.20
CA ASN A 159 5.71 7.23 12.13
C ASN A 159 7.15 7.48 11.67
N LEU A 160 7.57 6.95 10.52
CA LEU A 160 8.94 7.03 10.01
C LEU A 160 9.97 6.60 11.06
N THR A 161 9.75 5.43 11.65
CA THR A 161 10.66 4.82 12.62
C THR A 161 11.47 3.68 12.02
N LYS A 162 10.96 3.03 10.96
CA LYS A 162 11.64 1.90 10.30
C LYS A 162 11.23 1.74 8.84
N VAL A 163 12.13 1.15 8.06
CA VAL A 163 11.81 0.56 6.76
C VAL A 163 10.98 -0.71 7.01
N THR A 164 9.84 -0.82 6.35
CA THR A 164 8.92 -1.97 6.48
C THR A 164 9.04 -2.94 5.31
N ASP A 165 9.42 -2.45 4.12
CA ASP A 165 9.54 -3.24 2.90
C ASP A 165 10.45 -2.51 1.88
N VAL A 166 11.13 -3.27 1.02
CA VAL A 166 11.98 -2.76 -0.06
C VAL A 166 11.70 -3.56 -1.33
N LYS A 167 11.40 -2.85 -2.42
CA LYS A 167 11.13 -3.43 -3.75
C LYS A 167 12.16 -3.00 -4.78
#